data_AF-A0A7S0NZQ2-F1
#
_entry.id   AF-A0A7S0NZQ2-F1
#
_cell.length_a   1.000
_cell.length_b   1.000
_cell.length_c   1.000
_cell.angle_alpha   90.00
_cell.angle_beta   90.00
_cell.angle_gamma   90.00
#
_symmetry.space_group_name_H-M   'P 1'
#
loop_
_entity.id
_entity.type
_entity.pdbx_description
1 polymer ?
#
loop_
_entity_poly.entity_id
_entity_poly.type
_entity_poly.pdbx_seq_one_letter_code
_entity_poly.pdbx_strand_id
1 'polypeptide(L)'
;ELRAQTYSISYPSIEDAFAVDWRALDKRTSRVFCALQLLREVCENCPLTDSAALSAAVEERRQRKLADAALEENFLREPLDREFVSTLGAHAGVEAPAICAIVGGLVASEVIKILSGKEAPINNLFLYDGASGHDAAGVIARFGPSLRCPWGLDRGKPRSVSD
;
A
#
# COMPACT_ATOMS: atom_id res chain seq x y z
N GLU A 1 38.44 10.43 -7.90
CA GLU A 1 37.56 10.75 -6.76
C GLU A 1 36.11 10.56 -7.19
N LEU A 2 35.37 9.64 -6.57
CA LEU A 2 33.94 9.49 -6.81
C LEU A 2 33.22 10.65 -6.12
N ARG A 3 32.69 11.61 -6.88
CA ARG A 3 31.86 12.67 -6.32
C ARG A 3 30.60 12.04 -5.71
N ALA A 4 30.37 12.27 -4.43
CA ALA A 4 29.11 11.93 -3.79
C ALA A 4 28.01 12.73 -4.50
N GLN A 5 27.05 12.05 -5.11
CA GLN A 5 25.93 12.67 -5.78
C GLN A 5 24.77 12.73 -4.80
N THR A 6 24.36 13.94 -4.42
CA THR A 6 23.24 14.15 -3.50
C THR A 6 21.93 13.98 -4.25
N TYR A 7 20.95 13.28 -3.66
CA TYR A 7 19.62 13.11 -4.24
C TYR A 7 18.55 13.65 -3.31
N SER A 8 17.49 14.24 -3.87
CA SER A 8 16.28 14.62 -3.15
C SER A 8 15.10 13.77 -3.60
N ILE A 9 14.28 13.35 -2.63
CA ILE A 9 13.07 12.55 -2.83
C ILE A 9 11.97 13.16 -1.95
N SER A 10 10.75 13.27 -2.48
CA SER A 10 9.58 13.72 -1.73
C SER A 10 8.58 12.58 -1.53
N TYR A 11 7.91 12.60 -0.39
CA TYR A 11 6.98 11.57 0.06
C TYR A 11 5.67 12.24 0.45
N PRO A 12 4.51 11.71 0.01
CA PRO A 12 3.22 12.20 0.50
C PRO A 12 3.02 11.77 1.96
N SER A 13 2.07 12.41 2.64
CA SER A 13 1.63 11.91 3.94
C SER A 13 1.01 10.52 3.80
N ILE A 14 0.90 9.78 4.91
CA ILE A 14 0.23 8.48 4.89
C ILE A 14 -1.27 8.66 4.57
N GLU A 15 -1.88 9.74 5.04
CA GLU A 15 -3.26 10.10 4.74
C GLU A 15 -3.45 10.29 3.24
N ASP A 16 -2.58 11.08 2.60
CA ASP A 16 -2.63 11.35 1.16
C ASP A 16 -2.38 10.08 0.33
N ALA A 17 -1.46 9.22 0.77
CA ALA A 17 -1.17 7.95 0.12
C ALA A 17 -2.38 7.01 0.09
N PHE A 18 -3.18 7.01 1.15
CA PHE A 18 -4.39 6.18 1.26
C PHE A 18 -5.67 6.88 0.78
N ALA A 19 -5.63 8.18 0.46
CA ALA A 19 -6.78 8.94 -0.06
C ALA A 19 -7.03 8.77 -1.58
N VAL A 20 -6.35 7.82 -2.24
CA VAL A 20 -6.49 7.58 -3.68
C VAL A 20 -7.90 7.08 -4.01
N ASP A 21 -8.57 7.79 -4.92
CA ASP A 21 -9.90 7.43 -5.45
C ASP A 21 -9.79 6.15 -6.31
N TRP A 22 -10.71 5.21 -6.10
CA TRP A 22 -10.79 3.96 -6.86
C TRP A 22 -10.98 4.18 -8.36
N ARG A 23 -11.60 5.31 -8.76
CA ARG A 23 -11.74 5.71 -10.17
C ARG A 23 -10.40 5.95 -10.87
N ALA A 24 -9.33 6.22 -10.11
CA ALA A 24 -7.98 6.43 -10.65
C ALA A 24 -7.14 5.13 -10.68
N LEU A 25 -7.68 4.02 -10.15
CA LEU A 25 -7.00 2.73 -10.10
C LEU A 25 -7.21 1.96 -11.41
N ASP A 26 -6.26 1.09 -11.72
CA ASP A 26 -6.27 0.28 -12.93
C ASP A 26 -5.81 -1.16 -12.65
N LYS A 27 -5.74 -1.99 -13.71
CA LYS A 27 -5.31 -3.39 -13.63
C LYS A 27 -3.86 -3.59 -13.15
N ARG A 28 -3.05 -2.54 -13.02
CA ARG A 28 -1.68 -2.61 -12.47
C ARG A 28 -1.67 -2.37 -10.97
N THR A 29 -2.76 -1.86 -10.41
CA THR A 29 -2.91 -1.68 -8.98
C THR A 29 -3.09 -3.05 -8.31
N SER A 30 -2.33 -3.27 -7.23
CA SER A 30 -2.47 -4.48 -6.42
C SER A 30 -3.78 -4.46 -5.64
N ARG A 31 -4.51 -5.59 -5.62
CA ARG A 31 -5.71 -5.76 -4.77
C ARG A 31 -5.43 -5.55 -3.28
N VAL A 32 -4.19 -5.80 -2.85
CA VAL A 32 -3.73 -5.59 -1.47
C VAL A 32 -3.83 -4.11 -1.08
N PHE A 33 -3.60 -3.17 -2.00
CA PHE A 33 -3.79 -1.75 -1.72
C PHE A 33 -5.24 -1.42 -1.40
N CYS A 34 -6.18 -1.90 -2.23
CA CYS A 34 -7.61 -1.70 -2.01
C CYS A 34 -8.06 -2.37 -0.71
N ALA A 35 -7.56 -3.57 -0.43
CA ALA A 35 -7.80 -4.30 0.81
C ALA A 35 -7.37 -3.52 2.06
N LEU A 36 -6.17 -2.91 2.04
CA LEU A 36 -5.67 -2.08 3.12
C LEU A 36 -6.50 -0.79 3.29
N GLN A 37 -6.94 -0.15 2.20
CA GLN A 37 -7.85 0.99 2.29
C GLN A 37 -9.16 0.60 2.98
N LEU A 38 -9.78 -0.52 2.59
CA LEU A 38 -11.01 -1.01 3.20
C LEU A 38 -10.82 -1.32 4.69
N LEU A 39 -9.77 -2.05 5.05
CA LEU A 39 -9.46 -2.37 6.44
C LEU A 39 -9.24 -1.10 7.26
N ARG A 40 -8.45 -0.14 6.77
CA ARG A 40 -8.19 1.11 7.50
C ARG A 40 -9.49 1.86 7.80
N GLU A 41 -10.38 1.99 6.81
CA GLU A 41 -11.65 2.69 6.95
C GLU A 41 -12.64 1.96 7.88
N VAL A 42 -12.63 0.63 7.90
CA VAL A 42 -13.51 -0.16 8.76
C VAL A 42 -12.99 -0.25 10.19
N CYS A 43 -11.68 -0.41 10.37
CA CYS A 43 -11.04 -0.52 11.68
C CYS A 43 -11.14 0.76 12.52
N GLU A 44 -11.43 1.91 11.90
CA GLU A 44 -11.79 3.13 12.61
C GLU A 44 -13.06 2.97 13.46
N ASN A 45 -13.97 2.07 13.07
CA ASN A 45 -15.29 1.88 13.70
C ASN A 45 -15.56 0.44 14.17
N CYS A 46 -14.74 -0.53 13.78
CA CYS A 46 -14.92 -1.94 14.12
C CYS A 46 -13.59 -2.52 14.64
N PRO A 47 -13.53 -3.02 15.89
CA PRO A 47 -12.30 -3.60 16.42
C PRO A 47 -11.95 -4.91 15.69
N LEU A 48 -10.63 -5.15 15.55
CA LEU A 48 -10.07 -6.34 14.88
C LEU A 48 -10.39 -7.69 15.57
N THR A 49 -11.06 -7.68 16.72
CA THR A 49 -11.32 -8.87 17.54
C THR A 49 -12.51 -9.71 17.08
N ASP A 50 -13.40 -9.15 16.27
CA ASP A 50 -14.58 -9.85 15.74
C ASP A 50 -14.44 -10.03 14.23
N SER A 51 -13.86 -11.18 13.83
CA SER A 51 -13.58 -11.48 12.42
C SER A 51 -14.84 -11.58 11.56
N ALA A 52 -15.97 -12.01 12.13
CA ALA A 52 -17.23 -12.14 11.41
C ALA A 52 -17.86 -10.75 11.16
N ALA A 53 -17.93 -9.91 12.20
CA ALA A 53 -18.41 -8.54 12.06
C ALA A 53 -17.51 -7.71 11.14
N LEU A 54 -16.19 -7.91 11.24
CA LEU A 54 -15.22 -7.23 10.40
C LEU A 54 -15.36 -7.64 8.93
N SER A 55 -15.47 -8.94 8.63
CA SER A 55 -15.67 -9.42 7.26
C SER A 55 -16.93 -8.83 6.62
N ALA A 56 -18.03 -8.78 7.38
CA ALA A 56 -19.28 -8.17 6.93
C ALA A 56 -19.13 -6.66 6.66
N ALA A 57 -18.48 -5.93 7.58
CA ALA A 57 -18.27 -4.50 7.45
C ALA A 57 -17.32 -4.14 6.27
N VAL A 58 -16.28 -4.94 6.04
CA VAL A 58 -15.37 -4.80 4.89
C VAL A 58 -16.10 -5.06 3.58
N GLU A 59 -16.94 -6.11 3.51
CA GLU A 59 -17.72 -6.40 2.31
C GLU A 59 -18.76 -5.30 2.02
N GLU A 60 -19.45 -4.78 3.03
CA GLU A 60 -20.35 -3.63 2.88
C GLU A 60 -19.60 -2.39 2.39
N ARG A 61 -18.39 -2.14 2.92
CA ARG A 61 -17.55 -1.01 2.51
C ARG A 61 -17.06 -1.17 1.08
N ARG A 62 -16.66 -2.38 0.68
CA ARG A 62 -16.27 -2.72 -0.69
C ARG A 62 -17.40 -2.44 -1.67
N GLN A 63 -18.61 -2.93 -1.39
CA GLN A 63 -19.77 -2.73 -2.28
C GLN A 63 -20.07 -1.25 -2.46
N ARG A 64 -20.01 -0.45 -1.38
CA ARG A 64 -20.15 1.01 -1.46
C ARG A 64 -19.08 1.65 -2.32
N LYS A 65 -17.80 1.32 -2.12
CA LYS A 65 -16.67 1.85 -2.92
C LYS A 65 -16.82 1.51 -4.41
N LEU A 66 -17.20 0.28 -4.74
CA LEU A 66 -17.45 -0.14 -6.12
C LEU A 66 -18.62 0.64 -6.74
N ALA A 67 -19.74 0.77 -6.01
CA ALA A 67 -20.90 1.51 -6.47
C ALA A 67 -20.60 3.01 -6.68
N ASP A 68 -19.95 3.66 -5.70
CA ASP A 68 -19.58 5.07 -5.76
C ASP A 68 -18.63 5.37 -6.93
N ALA A 69 -17.71 4.44 -7.21
CA ALA A 69 -16.75 4.55 -8.30
C ALA A 69 -17.29 4.07 -9.66
N ALA A 70 -18.50 3.49 -9.71
CA ALA A 70 -19.08 2.81 -10.87
C ALA A 70 -18.13 1.74 -11.47
N LEU A 71 -17.52 0.93 -10.60
CA LEU A 71 -16.57 -0.12 -10.97
C LEU A 71 -17.18 -1.52 -10.81
N GLU A 72 -16.81 -2.43 -11.71
CA GLU A 72 -17.10 -3.86 -11.60
C GLU A 72 -16.04 -4.58 -10.76
N GLU A 73 -16.33 -5.79 -10.27
CA GLU A 73 -15.40 -6.56 -9.41
C GLU A 73 -14.04 -6.91 -10.09
N ASN A 74 -14.01 -6.90 -11.41
CA ASN A 74 -12.86 -7.27 -12.25
C ASN A 74 -12.00 -6.06 -12.71
N PHE A 75 -12.20 -4.88 -12.11
CA PHE A 75 -11.45 -3.67 -12.49
C PHE A 75 -9.94 -3.80 -12.24
N LEU A 76 -9.56 -4.65 -11.28
CA LEU A 76 -8.19 -5.06 -11.00
C LEU A 76 -7.80 -6.31 -11.80
N ARG A 77 -6.50 -6.55 -11.99
CA ARG A 77 -6.02 -7.79 -12.61
C ARG A 77 -6.36 -9.01 -11.76
N GLU A 78 -6.03 -8.94 -10.47
CA GLU A 78 -6.46 -9.91 -9.47
C GLU A 78 -7.73 -9.36 -8.82
N PRO A 79 -8.88 -10.02 -8.98
CA PRO A 79 -10.13 -9.54 -8.43
C PRO A 79 -10.05 -9.38 -6.92
N LEU A 80 -10.65 -8.30 -6.43
CA LEU A 80 -11.00 -8.15 -5.02
C LEU A 80 -12.38 -8.80 -4.85
N ASP A 81 -12.46 -10.12 -4.87
CA ASP A 81 -13.73 -10.87 -4.77
C ASP A 81 -14.16 -11.11 -3.32
N ARG A 82 -15.35 -11.70 -3.14
CA ARG A 82 -15.90 -12.00 -1.81
C ARG A 82 -15.04 -12.99 -1.02
N GLU A 83 -14.40 -13.93 -1.70
CA GLU A 83 -13.53 -14.93 -1.07
C GLU A 83 -12.30 -14.24 -0.45
N PHE A 84 -11.64 -13.38 -1.22
CA PHE A 84 -10.52 -12.59 -0.75
C PHE A 84 -10.91 -11.68 0.41
N VAL A 85 -12.07 -11.02 0.33
CA VAL A 85 -12.58 -10.16 1.42
C VAL A 85 -12.89 -10.94 2.70
N SER A 86 -13.46 -12.14 2.57
CA SER A 86 -13.70 -13.02 3.71
C SER A 86 -12.39 -13.47 4.35
N THR A 87 -11.39 -13.84 3.54
CA THR A 87 -10.04 -14.20 3.99
C THR A 87 -9.35 -13.02 4.68
N LEU A 88 -9.51 -11.81 4.13
CA LEU A 88 -8.99 -10.57 4.73
C LEU A 88 -9.54 -10.35 6.14
N GLY A 89 -10.86 -10.44 6.33
CA GLY A 89 -11.49 -10.28 7.64
C GLY A 89 -11.16 -11.40 8.62
N ALA A 90 -10.98 -12.63 8.14
CA ALA A 90 -10.57 -13.77 8.97
C ALA A 90 -9.11 -13.65 9.49
N HIS A 91 -8.23 -13.03 8.71
CA HIS A 91 -6.81 -12.85 9.09
C HIS A 91 -6.50 -11.46 9.65
N ALA A 92 -7.44 -10.53 9.61
CA ALA A 92 -7.25 -9.21 10.18
C ALA A 92 -7.02 -9.31 11.70
N GLY A 93 -5.88 -8.80 12.17
CA GLY A 93 -5.45 -8.91 13.57
C GLY A 93 -4.62 -10.17 13.89
N VAL A 94 -4.43 -11.09 12.93
CA VAL A 94 -3.53 -12.23 13.11
C VAL A 94 -2.08 -11.82 12.85
N GLU A 95 -1.21 -12.07 13.82
CA GLU A 95 0.23 -11.85 13.69
C GLU A 95 0.94 -13.16 13.32
N ALA A 96 1.23 -13.35 12.03
CA ALA A 96 1.95 -14.52 11.55
C ALA A 96 3.48 -14.28 11.62
N PRO A 97 4.26 -15.09 12.37
CA PRO A 97 5.69 -14.85 12.57
C PRO A 97 6.51 -14.75 11.28
N ALA A 98 6.17 -15.56 10.26
CA ALA A 98 6.83 -15.52 8.96
C ALA A 98 6.60 -14.19 8.22
N ILE A 99 5.38 -13.64 8.31
CA ILE A 99 5.04 -12.34 7.71
C ILE A 99 5.75 -11.21 8.45
N CYS A 100 5.75 -11.26 9.78
CA CYS A 100 6.47 -10.30 10.62
C CYS A 100 7.97 -10.28 10.32
N ALA A 101 8.58 -11.45 10.10
CA ALA A 101 10.00 -11.54 9.73
C ALA A 101 10.29 -10.90 8.36
N ILE A 102 9.45 -11.15 7.35
CA ILE A 102 9.59 -10.59 6.00
C ILE A 102 9.40 -9.06 6.03
N VAL A 103 8.28 -8.59 6.57
CA VAL A 103 7.95 -7.16 6.62
C VAL A 103 8.91 -6.42 7.54
N GLY A 104 9.24 -6.99 8.70
CA GLY A 104 10.18 -6.41 9.66
C GLY A 104 11.59 -6.29 9.08
N GLY A 105 12.06 -7.30 8.35
CA GLY A 105 13.36 -7.25 7.65
C GLY A 105 13.40 -6.15 6.60
N LEU A 106 12.33 -5.99 5.82
CA LEU A 106 12.24 -4.92 4.83
C LEU A 106 12.21 -3.54 5.49
N VAL A 107 11.36 -3.33 6.50
CA VAL A 107 11.26 -2.06 7.23
C VAL A 107 12.60 -1.70 7.86
N ALA A 108 13.30 -2.65 8.49
CA ALA A 108 14.63 -2.43 9.05
C ALA A 108 15.64 -1.98 7.99
N SER A 109 15.61 -2.60 6.80
CA SER A 109 16.45 -2.19 5.67
C SER A 109 16.16 -0.75 5.24
N GLU A 110 14.89 -0.37 5.11
CA GLU A 110 14.50 1.00 4.72
C GLU A 110 14.91 2.05 5.76
N VAL A 111 14.79 1.74 7.05
CA VAL A 111 15.29 2.61 8.13
C VAL A 111 16.80 2.84 8.00
N ILE A 112 17.58 1.79 7.72
CA ILE A 112 19.03 1.91 7.50
C ILE A 112 19.33 2.78 6.27
N LYS A 113 18.58 2.64 5.17
CA LYS A 113 18.75 3.48 3.97
C LYS A 113 18.51 4.96 4.28
N ILE A 114 17.44 5.26 5.01
CA ILE A 114 17.11 6.63 5.44
C ILE A 114 18.20 7.21 6.34
N LEU A 115 18.61 6.47 7.37
CA LEU A 115 19.60 6.96 8.34
C LEU A 115 21.00 7.11 7.75
N SER A 116 21.38 6.22 6.82
CA SER A 116 22.70 6.25 6.20
C SER A 116 22.83 7.23 5.04
N GLY A 117 21.72 7.56 4.37
CA GLY A 117 21.71 8.40 3.17
C GLY A 117 22.44 7.81 1.97
N LYS A 118 22.72 6.50 1.97
CA LYS A 118 23.55 5.84 0.94
C LYS A 118 22.76 5.29 -0.24
N GLU A 119 21.48 4.99 -0.03
CA GLU A 119 20.60 4.37 -1.03
C GLU A 119 19.23 5.04 -0.99
N ALA A 120 18.53 5.03 -2.13
CA ALA A 120 17.17 5.55 -2.21
C ALA A 120 16.19 4.62 -1.49
N PRO A 121 15.41 5.11 -0.51
CA PRO A 121 14.35 4.32 0.11
C PRO A 121 13.18 4.06 -0.85
N ILE A 122 12.36 3.07 -0.50
CA ILE A 122 11.09 2.75 -1.16
C ILE A 122 10.16 3.97 -1.12
N ASN A 123 9.58 4.30 -2.27
CA ASN A 123 8.62 5.41 -2.41
C ASN A 123 7.29 4.90 -2.97
N ASN A 124 6.24 4.73 -2.18
CA ASN A 124 6.15 4.93 -0.72
C ASN A 124 5.51 3.75 0.02
N LEU A 125 5.04 2.73 -0.71
CA LEU A 125 4.37 1.57 -0.14
C LEU A 125 5.01 0.29 -0.65
N PHE A 126 5.17 -0.65 0.26
CA PHE A 126 5.42 -2.06 -0.04
C PHE A 126 4.19 -2.85 0.40
N LEU A 127 3.64 -3.61 -0.53
CA LEU A 127 2.44 -4.41 -0.36
C LEU A 127 2.83 -5.88 -0.42
N TYR A 128 2.40 -6.68 0.55
CA TYR A 128 2.74 -8.08 0.62
C TYR A 128 1.51 -8.91 1.00
N ASP A 129 1.24 -9.94 0.20
CA ASP A 129 0.20 -10.94 0.45
C ASP A 129 0.86 -12.30 0.65
N GLY A 130 0.88 -12.77 1.89
CA GLY A 130 1.43 -14.08 2.24
C GLY A 130 0.45 -15.24 2.10
N ALA A 131 -0.85 -14.97 1.83
CA ALA A 131 -1.85 -16.02 1.67
C ALA A 131 -1.79 -16.66 0.28
N SER A 132 -1.27 -15.93 -0.72
CA SER A 132 -1.14 -16.38 -2.11
C SER A 132 -0.04 -17.46 -2.34
N GLY A 133 0.56 -18.02 -1.28
CA GLY A 133 1.45 -19.18 -1.38
C GLY A 133 2.72 -18.93 -2.22
N HIS A 134 3.01 -19.81 -3.17
CA HIS A 134 4.22 -19.71 -4.02
C HIS A 134 4.22 -18.50 -4.96
N ASP A 135 3.06 -17.88 -5.19
CA ASP A 135 2.89 -16.66 -5.99
C ASP A 135 2.86 -15.39 -5.11
N ALA A 136 3.16 -15.51 -3.80
CA ALA A 136 3.28 -14.38 -2.89
C ALA A 136 4.39 -13.42 -3.33
N ALA A 137 4.00 -12.37 -4.07
CA ALA A 137 4.90 -11.33 -4.55
C ALA A 137 4.75 -10.07 -3.70
N GLY A 138 5.87 -9.59 -3.14
CA GLY A 138 5.96 -8.23 -2.61
C GLY A 138 5.95 -7.23 -3.76
N VAL A 139 5.03 -6.26 -3.72
CA VAL A 139 4.89 -5.21 -4.74
C VAL A 139 5.26 -3.87 -4.12
N ILE A 140 6.23 -3.19 -4.74
CA ILE A 140 6.52 -1.78 -4.43
C ILE A 140 5.69 -0.91 -5.35
N ALA A 141 4.95 0.03 -4.77
CA ALA A 141 4.13 0.97 -5.51
C ALA A 141 4.10 2.36 -4.83
N ARG A 142 3.90 3.38 -5.66
CA ARG A 142 3.72 4.77 -5.20
C ARG A 142 2.24 5.14 -5.27
N PHE A 143 1.68 5.53 -4.14
CA PHE A 143 0.32 6.04 -4.04
C PHE A 143 0.32 7.43 -3.40
N GLY A 144 -0.76 8.18 -3.68
CA GLY A 144 -0.93 9.56 -3.26
C GLY A 144 -0.70 10.57 -4.39
N PRO A 145 -0.88 11.86 -4.10
CA PRO A 145 -0.81 12.92 -5.09
C PRO A 145 0.61 13.11 -5.62
N SER A 146 0.70 13.66 -6.82
CA SER A 146 1.97 14.22 -7.29
C SER A 146 2.29 15.49 -6.49
N LEU A 147 3.45 15.53 -5.85
CA LEU A 147 3.85 16.67 -5.02
C LEU A 147 4.47 17.77 -5.89
N ARG A 148 4.09 19.03 -5.64
CA ARG A 148 4.78 20.19 -6.22
C ARG A 148 5.97 20.53 -5.34
N CYS A 149 7.17 20.34 -5.89
CA CYS A 149 8.42 20.70 -5.25
C CYS A 149 9.01 21.96 -5.93
N PRO A 150 9.97 22.67 -5.29
CA PRO A 150 10.65 23.81 -5.90
C PRO A 150 11.26 23.52 -7.28
N TRP A 151 11.58 22.25 -7.54
CA TRP A 151 12.17 21.72 -8.78
C TRP A 151 11.16 21.03 -9.74
N GLY A 152 9.85 21.24 -9.53
CA GLY A 152 8.79 20.73 -10.41
C GLY A 152 7.95 19.63 -9.78
N LEU A 153 7.25 18.86 -10.63
CA LEU A 153 6.33 17.81 -10.18
C LEU A 153 7.11 16.53 -9.81
N ASP A 154 7.03 16.11 -8.55
CA ASP A 154 7.65 14.87 -8.08
C ASP A 154 6.83 13.64 -8.50
N ARG A 155 7.51 12.74 -9.22
CA ARG A 155 6.98 11.46 -9.69
C ARG A 155 7.58 10.27 -8.93
N GLY A 156 8.27 10.50 -7.81
CA GLY A 156 8.87 9.47 -6.98
C GLY A 156 10.18 8.89 -7.49
N LYS A 157 10.86 9.60 -8.38
CA LYS A 157 12.21 9.23 -8.83
C LYS A 157 13.24 10.11 -8.11
N PRO A 158 14.29 9.52 -7.50
CA PRO A 158 15.39 10.29 -6.96
C PRO A 158 15.96 11.23 -8.01
N ARG A 159 16.11 12.51 -7.66
CA ARG A 159 16.73 13.50 -8.54
C ARG A 159 18.02 14.01 -7.95
N SER A 160 19.06 14.06 -8.77
CA SER A 160 20.34 14.64 -8.39
C SER A 160 20.14 16.11 -8.05
N VAL A 161 20.59 16.52 -6.87
CA VAL A 161 20.73 17.92 -6.50
C VAL A 161 22.06 18.37 -7.11
N SER A 162 22.01 19.24 -8.12
CA SER A 162 23.19 19.98 -8.55
C SER A 162 23.43 21.10 -7.55
N ASP A 163 24.64 21.17 -7.00
CA ASP A 163 25.11 22.29 -6.17
C ASP A 163 24.93 23.64 -6.87
#